data_AF-A0A953EPP2-F1
#
_entry.id   AF-A0A953EPP2-F1
#
_cell.length_a   1.000
_cell.length_b   1.000
_cell.length_c   1.000
_cell.angle_alpha   90.00
_cell.angle_beta   90.00
_cell.angle_gamma   90.00
#
_symmetry.space_group_name_H-M   'P 1'
#
loop_
_entity.id
_entity.type
_entity.pdbx_description
1 polymer ?
#
loop_
_entity_poly.entity_id
_entity_poly.type
_entity_poly.pdbx_seq_one_letter_code
_entity_poly.pdbx_strand_id
1 'polypeptide(L)'
;MAYGIVLVFDGVTADDYWAVNAKLGINPDGTGDWPDGLVSHSAGPTGTGWVVTEVWAVKADQEAFMTGRLGEALGAIGVPAPVQVIESDLVNHQALG
;
A
#
# COMPACT_ATOMS: atom_id res chain seq x y z
N MET A 1 2.52 -17.21 7.09
CA MET A 1 1.13 -16.83 7.39
C MET A 1 0.82 -15.59 6.58
N ALA A 2 -0.45 -15.35 6.26
CA ALA A 2 -0.83 -14.08 5.63
C ALA A 2 -0.42 -12.93 6.55
N TYR A 3 -0.03 -11.82 5.95
CA TYR A 3 0.51 -10.67 6.64
C TYR A 3 -0.38 -9.45 6.35
N GLY A 4 -0.81 -8.76 7.41
CA GLY A 4 -1.63 -7.57 7.32
C GLY A 4 -0.83 -6.35 7.72
N ILE A 5 -1.00 -5.27 6.96
CA ILE A 5 -0.36 -3.99 7.28
C ILE A 5 -1.34 -2.83 7.08
N VAL A 6 -1.31 -1.89 8.01
CA VAL A 6 -1.98 -0.59 7.90
C VAL A 6 -0.93 0.51 8.00
N LEU A 7 -0.93 1.40 7.02
CA LEU A 7 -0.05 2.56 6.94
C LEU A 7 -0.90 3.83 7.00
N VAL A 8 -0.57 4.74 7.90
CA VAL A 8 -1.23 6.04 8.02
C VAL A 8 -0.24 7.14 7.70
N PHE A 9 -0.64 8.09 6.87
CA PHE A 9 0.17 9.22 6.42
C PHE A 9 -0.55 10.52 6.73
N ASP A 10 0.21 11.53 7.15
CA ASP A 10 -0.28 12.91 7.24
C ASP A 10 0.08 13.69 5.97
N GLY A 11 -0.82 14.58 5.53
CA GLY A 11 -0.61 15.48 4.40
C GLY A 11 -0.67 14.84 3.01
N VAL A 12 -0.75 13.50 2.90
CA VAL A 12 -0.87 12.80 1.63
C VAL A 12 -2.27 12.98 1.04
N THR A 13 -2.32 13.34 -0.24
CA THR A 13 -3.56 13.61 -0.98
C THR A 13 -3.90 12.50 -1.97
N ALA A 14 -5.11 12.58 -2.55
CA ALA A 14 -5.50 11.69 -3.63
C ALA A 14 -4.59 11.84 -4.88
N ASP A 15 -4.12 13.06 -5.16
CA ASP A 15 -3.24 13.32 -6.30
C ASP A 15 -1.87 12.66 -6.10
N ASP A 16 -1.31 12.73 -4.88
CA ASP A 16 -0.07 12.04 -4.53
C ASP A 16 -0.22 10.53 -4.69
N TYR A 17 -1.32 9.96 -4.18
CA TYR A 17 -1.64 8.54 -4.29
C TYR A 17 -1.71 8.09 -5.76
N TRP A 18 -2.44 8.81 -6.60
CA TRP A 18 -2.53 8.47 -8.03
C TRP A 18 -1.22 8.70 -8.78
N ALA A 19 -0.40 9.68 -8.39
CA ALA A 19 0.92 9.89 -8.97
C ALA A 19 1.87 8.73 -8.66
N VAL A 20 1.79 8.16 -7.45
CA VAL A 20 2.53 6.94 -7.08
C VAL A 20 2.04 5.74 -7.90
N ASN A 21 0.73 5.53 -7.99
CA ASN A 21 0.16 4.43 -8.80
C ASN A 21 0.55 4.53 -10.28
N ALA A 22 0.55 5.73 -10.85
CA ALA A 22 1.01 5.95 -12.22
C ALA A 22 2.48 5.56 -12.43
N LYS A 23 3.36 5.84 -11.45
CA LYS A 23 4.77 5.37 -11.48
C LYS A 23 4.88 3.86 -11.36
N LEU A 24 3.97 3.23 -10.62
CA LEU A 24 3.94 1.78 -10.44
C LEU A 24 3.30 1.05 -11.62
N GLY A 25 2.66 1.75 -12.55
CA GLY A 25 1.90 1.13 -13.65
C GLY A 25 0.60 0.48 -13.17
N ILE A 26 -0.01 1.03 -12.11
CA ILE A 26 -1.29 0.59 -11.54
C ILE A 26 -2.37 1.58 -11.97
N ASN A 27 -3.43 1.09 -12.58
CA ASN A 27 -4.51 1.88 -13.15
C ASN A 27 -5.65 2.09 -12.14
N PRO A 28 -6.45 3.17 -12.28
CA PRO A 28 -7.60 3.43 -11.39
C PRO A 28 -8.70 2.38 -11.39
N ASP A 29 -8.79 1.55 -12.43
CA ASP A 29 -9.75 0.44 -12.52
C ASP A 29 -9.27 -0.85 -11.82
N GLY A 30 -8.10 -0.79 -11.16
CA GLY A 30 -7.50 -1.92 -10.47
C GLY A 30 -6.71 -2.85 -11.38
N THR A 31 -6.54 -2.54 -12.66
CA THR A 31 -5.62 -3.28 -13.55
C THR A 31 -4.19 -2.74 -13.43
N GLY A 32 -3.20 -3.49 -13.93
CA GLY A 32 -1.82 -3.04 -14.01
C GLY A 32 -0.82 -3.97 -13.33
N ASP A 33 0.35 -3.43 -13.04
CA ASP A 33 1.52 -4.19 -12.57
C ASP A 33 1.57 -4.28 -11.03
N TRP A 34 0.54 -4.91 -10.45
CA TRP A 34 0.48 -5.21 -9.02
C TRP A 34 1.62 -6.17 -8.61
N PRO A 35 2.20 -5.99 -7.41
CA PRO A 35 3.27 -6.86 -6.93
C PRO A 35 2.78 -8.26 -6.61
N ASP A 36 3.66 -9.24 -6.80
CA ASP A 36 3.41 -10.62 -6.38
C ASP A 36 3.10 -10.69 -4.88
N GLY A 37 2.21 -11.61 -4.51
CA GLY A 37 1.86 -11.86 -3.12
C GLY A 37 0.88 -10.87 -2.49
N LEU A 38 0.57 -9.73 -3.12
CA LEU A 38 -0.49 -8.84 -2.65
C LEU A 38 -1.86 -9.47 -2.86
N VAL A 39 -2.62 -9.64 -1.77
CA VAL A 39 -3.94 -10.29 -1.77
C VAL A 39 -5.06 -9.27 -1.89
N SER A 40 -4.93 -8.14 -1.19
CA SER A 40 -5.90 -7.05 -1.24
C SER A 40 -5.22 -5.74 -0.90
N HIS A 41 -5.62 -4.68 -1.58
CA HIS A 41 -5.19 -3.31 -1.30
C HIS A 41 -6.40 -2.39 -1.29
N SER A 42 -6.46 -1.56 -0.26
CA SER A 42 -7.43 -0.48 -0.15
C SER A 42 -6.71 0.77 0.35
N ALA A 43 -7.07 1.92 -0.18
CA ALA A 43 -6.50 3.19 0.24
C ALA A 43 -7.55 4.30 0.18
N GLY A 44 -7.40 5.33 1.01
CA GLY A 44 -8.35 6.43 1.02
C GLY A 44 -7.99 7.57 1.96
N PRO A 45 -8.72 8.70 1.86
CA PRO A 45 -8.47 9.87 2.69
C PRO A 45 -8.84 9.60 4.16
N THR A 46 -8.07 10.21 5.05
CA THR A 46 -8.38 10.35 6.47
C THR A 46 -8.64 11.82 6.80
N GLY A 47 -8.82 12.16 8.09
CA GLY A 47 -8.98 13.55 8.51
C GLY A 47 -7.73 14.41 8.29
N THR A 48 -6.54 13.81 8.25
CA THR A 48 -5.25 14.53 8.19
C THR A 48 -4.37 14.13 7.01
N GLY A 49 -4.74 13.08 6.27
CA GLY A 49 -3.99 12.63 5.10
C GLY A 49 -4.60 11.38 4.49
N TRP A 50 -3.91 10.25 4.61
CA TRP A 50 -4.22 9.03 3.87
C TRP A 50 -4.03 7.77 4.72
N VAL A 51 -4.79 6.73 4.41
CA VAL A 51 -4.61 5.38 4.96
C VAL A 51 -4.48 4.39 3.83
N VAL A 52 -3.59 3.42 4.00
CA VAL A 52 -3.43 2.24 3.15
C VAL A 52 -3.59 1.01 4.03
N THR A 53 -4.41 0.06 3.60
CA THR A 53 -4.60 -1.23 4.26
C THR A 53 -4.36 -2.34 3.26
N GLU A 54 -3.47 -3.27 3.60
CA GLU A 54 -3.07 -4.34 2.71
C GLU A 54 -3.07 -5.68 3.41
N VAL A 55 -3.31 -6.72 2.62
CA VAL A 55 -3.09 -8.11 3.00
C VAL A 55 -2.16 -8.73 1.97
N TRP A 56 -1.17 -9.45 2.47
CA TRP A 56 -0.12 -10.10 1.71
C TRP A 56 -0.07 -11.60 2.03
N ALA A 57 0.34 -12.42 1.07
CA ALA A 57 0.51 -13.84 1.23
C ALA A 57 1.61 -14.16 2.27
N VAL A 58 2.70 -13.40 2.23
CA VAL A 58 3.79 -13.40 3.21
C VAL A 58 4.38 -12.01 3.40
N LYS A 59 4.98 -11.76 4.57
CA LYS A 59 5.66 -10.49 4.87
C LYS A 59 6.80 -10.17 3.90
N ALA A 60 7.56 -11.18 3.46
CA ALA A 60 8.72 -10.98 2.61
C ALA A 60 8.38 -10.32 1.26
N ASP A 61 7.23 -10.63 0.67
CA ASP A 61 6.77 -10.03 -0.59
C ASP A 61 6.47 -8.54 -0.40
N GLN A 62 5.85 -8.19 0.73
CA GLN A 62 5.57 -6.80 1.11
C GLN A 62 6.88 -6.01 1.30
N GLU A 63 7.85 -6.57 2.02
CA GLU A 63 9.15 -5.93 2.27
C GLU A 63 9.95 -5.74 0.98
N ALA A 64 9.92 -6.72 0.07
CA ALA A 64 10.56 -6.62 -1.24
C ALA A 64 9.92 -5.53 -2.10
N PHE A 65 8.59 -5.41 -2.10
CA PHE A 65 7.90 -4.34 -2.82
C PHE A 65 8.21 -2.96 -2.23
N MET A 66 8.16 -2.83 -0.89
CA MET A 66 8.44 -1.59 -0.16
C MET A 66 9.87 -1.09 -0.38
N THR A 67 10.86 -1.98 -0.30
CA THR A 67 12.29 -1.62 -0.47
C THR A 67 12.71 -1.43 -1.92
N GLY A 68 11.93 -1.95 -2.87
CA GLY A 68 12.15 -1.80 -4.30
C GLY A 68 11.24 -0.74 -4.93
N ARG A 69 10.34 -1.18 -5.81
CA ARG A 69 9.52 -0.33 -6.68
C ARG A 69 8.71 0.72 -5.92
N LEU A 70 8.10 0.35 -4.79
CA LEU A 70 7.24 1.28 -4.03
C LEU A 70 8.06 2.38 -3.37
N GLY A 71 9.16 2.04 -2.68
CA GLY A 71 10.03 3.02 -2.04
C GLY A 71 10.59 4.05 -3.03
N GLU A 72 11.01 3.60 -4.22
CA GLU A 72 11.45 4.50 -5.29
C GLU A 72 10.32 5.43 -5.77
N ALA A 73 9.12 4.90 -6.00
CA ALA A 73 7.97 5.69 -6.44
C ALA A 73 7.56 6.74 -5.40
N LEU A 74 7.49 6.36 -4.11
CA LEU A 74 7.18 7.27 -3.00
C LEU A 74 8.20 8.39 -2.90
N GLY A 75 9.50 8.06 -2.94
CA GLY A 75 10.58 9.05 -2.88
C GLY A 75 10.56 10.02 -4.08
N ALA A 76 10.20 9.53 -5.27
CA ALA A 76 10.12 10.37 -6.47
C ALA A 76 8.93 11.34 -6.46
N ILE A 77 7.83 11.01 -5.77
CA ILE A 77 6.66 11.90 -5.58
C ILE A 77 6.85 12.81 -4.35
N GLY A 78 7.71 12.43 -3.41
CA GLY A 78 7.91 13.15 -2.16
C GLY A 78 6.87 12.80 -1.10
N VAL A 79 6.28 11.61 -1.17
CA VAL A 79 5.37 11.10 -0.13
C VAL A 79 6.18 10.86 1.15
N PRO A 80 5.74 11.40 2.31
CA PRO A 80 6.45 11.21 3.57
C PRO A 80 6.37 9.75 4.05
N ALA A 81 7.24 9.40 4.98
CA ALA A 81 7.10 8.14 5.72
C ALA A 81 5.76 8.13 6.50
N PRO A 82 5.14 6.94 6.69
CA PRO A 82 3.92 6.84 7.47
C PRO A 82 4.16 7.28 8.92
N VAL A 83 3.20 8.02 9.48
CA VAL A 83 3.19 8.43 10.89
C VAL A 83 2.77 7.29 11.83
N GLN A 84 2.14 6.25 11.28
CA GLN A 84 1.78 5.04 11.99
C GLN A 84 1.86 3.83 11.07
N VAL A 85 2.41 2.74 11.61
CA VAL A 85 2.44 1.41 10.98
C VAL A 85 1.86 0.41 11.97
N ILE A 86 0.88 -0.38 11.53
CA ILE A 86 0.33 -1.50 12.29
C ILE A 86 0.58 -2.76 11.47
N GLU A 87 1.29 -3.73 12.05
CA GLU A 87 1.63 -4.99 11.41
C GLU A 87 0.99 -6.15 12.16
N SER A 88 0.58 -7.20 11.44
CA SER A 88 0.02 -8.40 12.05
C SER A 88 0.26 -9.64 11.20
N ASP A 89 0.76 -10.71 11.84
CA ASP A 89 0.60 -12.07 11.31
C ASP A 89 -0.87 -12.45 11.44
N LEU A 90 -1.59 -12.44 10.32
CA LEU A 90 -3.03 -12.62 10.31
C LEU A 90 -3.39 -14.08 10.61
N VAL A 91 -4.22 -14.25 11.64
CA VAL A 91 -4.82 -15.56 11.97
C VAL A 91 -6.04 -15.85 11.08
N ASN A 92 -6.71 -14.80 10.57
CA ASN A 92 -7.83 -14.93 9.64
C ASN A 92 -7.91 -13.73 8.69
N HIS A 93 -8.16 -13.99 7.42
CA HIS A 93 -8.58 -13.01 6.42
C HIS A 93 -9.48 -13.73 5.39
N GLN A 94 -10.51 -13.04 4.88
CA GLN A 94 -11.45 -13.60 3.91
C GLN A 94 -11.78 -12.52 2.87
N ALA A 95 -11.86 -12.91 1.60
CA ALA A 95 -12.45 -12.09 0.55
C ALA A 95 -13.89 -12.53 0.37
N LEU A 96 -14.83 -11.75 0.89
CA LEU A 96 -16.27 -11.99 0.73
C LEU A 96 -16.72 -11.13 -0.46
N GLY A 97 -17.18 -11.78 -1.53
CA GLY A 97 -17.64 -11.12 -2.76
C GLY A 97 -18.91 -10.31 -2.57
#